data_AF-A0A1W9N0I5-F1
#
_entry.id   AF-A0A1W9N0I5-F1
#
_cell.length_a   1.000
_cell.length_b   1.000
_cell.length_c   1.000
_cell.angle_alpha   90.00
_cell.angle_beta   90.00
_cell.angle_gamma   90.00
#
_symmetry.space_group_name_H-M   'P 1'
#
loop_
_entity.id
_entity.type
_entity.pdbx_description
1 polymer ?
#
loop_
_entity_poly.entity_id
_entity_poly.type
_entity_poly.pdbx_seq_one_letter_code
_entity_poly.pdbx_strand_id
1 'polypeptide(L)'
;MNRLIFEQLRELPDKEITDDIIFKKENMNTLSFDNVKVLNSMGIDLLLNGKYKPDIPSIRFNFYVRGIGPVCRVEVNSSVHGESGRTHKHTLHKENCPRRNLPYTEPRADLENRNAEEVWRIVCKQANINHSGNFVKPDG
;
A
#
# COMPACT_ATOMS: atom_id res chain seq x y z
N MET A 1 -7.76 15.30 -5.38
CA MET A 1 -7.04 15.60 -4.12
C MET A 1 -5.76 16.35 -4.48
N ASN A 2 -5.45 17.45 -3.78
CA ASN A 2 -4.22 18.20 -4.00
C ASN A 2 -3.07 17.64 -3.14
N ARG A 3 -1.85 18.16 -3.36
CA ARG A 3 -0.64 17.71 -2.66
C ARG A 3 -0.72 17.95 -1.15
N LEU A 4 -1.24 19.12 -0.74
CA LEU A 4 -1.35 19.48 0.67
C LEU A 4 -2.25 18.51 1.45
N ILE A 5 -3.41 18.17 0.90
CA ILE A 5 -4.34 17.21 1.52
C ILE A 5 -3.69 15.82 1.64
N PHE A 6 -2.92 15.41 0.63
CA PHE A 6 -2.17 14.15 0.71
C PHE A 6 -1.10 14.18 1.80
N GLU A 7 -0.32 15.25 1.88
CA GLU A 7 0.71 15.40 2.91
C GLU A 7 0.08 15.39 4.30
N GLN A 8 -1.05 16.08 4.49
CA GLN A 8 -1.83 16.03 5.73
C GLN A 8 -2.30 14.61 6.05
N LEU A 9 -2.93 13.91 5.10
CA LEU A 9 -3.40 12.54 5.26
C LEU A 9 -2.25 11.57 5.61
N ARG A 10 -1.09 11.74 4.98
CA ARG A 10 0.12 10.95 5.25
C ARG A 10 0.62 11.15 6.68
N GLU A 11 0.64 12.39 7.17
CA GLU A 11 1.15 12.72 8.50
C GLU A 11 0.16 12.47 9.64
N LEU A 12 -1.12 12.19 9.35
CA LEU A 12 -2.11 11.89 10.38
C LEU A 12 -1.65 10.75 11.32
N PRO A 13 -1.62 10.97 12.64
CA PRO A 13 -1.18 9.97 13.60
C PRO A 13 -2.27 8.94 13.96
N ASP A 14 -3.52 9.22 13.58
CA ASP A 14 -4.72 8.50 14.00
C ASP A 14 -5.30 7.60 12.91
N LYS A 15 -4.49 7.20 11.92
CA LYS A 15 -4.96 6.27 10.89
C LYS A 15 -5.14 4.89 11.51
N GLU A 16 -6.29 4.28 11.28
CA GLU A 16 -6.62 2.98 11.85
C GLU A 16 -7.21 2.03 10.81
N ILE A 17 -6.82 0.77 10.88
CA ILE A 17 -7.47 -0.34 10.20
C ILE A 17 -7.97 -1.30 11.27
N THR A 18 -9.28 -1.52 11.33
CA THR A 18 -9.90 -2.44 12.28
C THR A 18 -10.23 -3.80 11.65
N ASP A 19 -10.31 -3.83 10.32
CA ASP A 19 -10.65 -5.04 9.58
C ASP A 19 -9.47 -6.02 9.51
N ASP A 20 -9.80 -7.31 9.42
CA ASP A 20 -8.83 -8.34 9.07
C ASP A 20 -8.38 -8.16 7.61
N ILE A 21 -7.08 -8.29 7.37
CA ILE A 21 -6.50 -8.36 6.03
C ILE A 21 -6.34 -9.83 5.68
N ILE A 22 -7.22 -10.32 4.80
CA ILE A 22 -7.24 -11.71 4.37
C ILE A 22 -7.05 -11.79 2.86
N PHE A 23 -5.92 -12.35 2.44
CA PHE A 23 -5.64 -12.60 1.04
C PHE A 23 -6.50 -13.76 0.52
N LYS A 24 -7.26 -13.50 -0.54
CA LYS A 24 -8.11 -14.48 -1.22
C LYS A 24 -7.55 -14.77 -2.60
N LYS A 25 -7.78 -15.98 -3.11
CA LYS A 25 -7.34 -16.36 -4.45
C LYS A 25 -8.05 -15.52 -5.51
N GLU A 26 -7.28 -14.72 -6.26
CA GLU A 26 -7.77 -13.96 -7.42
C GLU A 26 -7.65 -14.80 -8.69
N ASN A 27 -6.52 -15.49 -8.87
CA ASN A 27 -6.26 -16.41 -9.98
C ASN A 27 -5.25 -17.49 -9.55
N MET A 28 -4.72 -18.27 -10.50
CA MET A 28 -3.79 -19.37 -10.20
C MET A 28 -2.55 -18.92 -9.40
N ASN A 29 -2.00 -17.74 -9.70
CA ASN A 29 -0.70 -17.29 -9.17
C ASN A 29 -0.80 -15.98 -8.40
N THR A 30 -2.01 -15.51 -8.07
CA THR A 30 -2.20 -14.23 -7.39
C THR A 30 -3.29 -14.36 -6.33
N LEU A 31 -2.94 -13.91 -5.13
CA LEU A 31 -3.87 -13.66 -4.05
C LEU A 31 -4.08 -12.15 -3.92
N SER A 32 -5.30 -11.72 -3.62
CA SER A 32 -5.63 -10.31 -3.42
C SER A 32 -6.59 -10.10 -2.25
N PHE A 33 -6.60 -8.87 -1.77
CA PHE A 33 -7.67 -8.34 -0.92
C PHE A 33 -8.01 -6.94 -1.39
N ASP A 34 -9.26 -6.52 -1.20
CA ASP A 34 -9.76 -5.27 -1.75
C ASP A 34 -10.66 -4.54 -0.77
N ASN A 35 -10.68 -3.20 -0.89
CA ASN A 35 -11.57 -2.30 -0.17
C ASN A 35 -11.47 -2.37 1.38
N VAL A 36 -10.29 -2.69 1.92
CA VAL A 36 -10.05 -2.60 3.38
C VAL A 36 -10.04 -1.12 3.77
N LYS A 37 -10.86 -0.75 4.76
CA LYS A 37 -11.03 0.66 5.12
C LYS A 37 -9.89 1.14 6.03
N VAL A 38 -9.38 2.35 5.75
CA VAL A 38 -8.43 3.05 6.61
C VAL A 38 -9.13 4.26 7.22
N LEU A 39 -9.58 4.10 8.46
CA LEU A 39 -10.19 5.16 9.26
C LEU A 39 -9.18 6.27 9.52
N ASN A 40 -9.66 7.52 9.55
CA ASN A 40 -8.85 8.72 9.78
C ASN A 40 -9.74 9.89 10.22
N SER A 41 -9.22 10.80 11.04
CA SER A 41 -9.93 12.01 11.52
C SER A 41 -10.36 12.98 10.43
N MET A 42 -9.72 12.96 9.26
CA MET A 42 -10.12 13.82 8.13
C MET A 42 -11.41 13.35 7.45
N GLY A 43 -11.95 12.17 7.83
CA GLY A 43 -13.16 11.62 7.22
C GLY A 43 -12.98 11.24 5.75
N ILE A 44 -11.74 11.12 5.28
CA ILE A 44 -11.43 10.76 3.89
C ILE A 44 -11.70 9.26 3.72
N ASP A 45 -12.42 8.89 2.65
CA ASP A 45 -12.66 7.48 2.29
C ASP A 45 -11.40 6.85 1.68
N LEU A 46 -10.41 6.62 2.55
CA LEU A 46 -9.14 5.99 2.26
C LEU A 46 -9.30 4.46 2.35
N LEU A 47 -8.89 3.79 1.29
CA LEU A 47 -9.02 2.35 1.13
C LEU A 47 -7.65 1.75 0.83
N LEU A 48 -7.49 0.49 1.23
CA LEU A 48 -6.33 -0.33 0.97
C LEU A 48 -6.77 -1.55 0.15
N ASN A 49 -5.98 -1.86 -0.87
CA ASN A 49 -5.98 -3.17 -1.49
C ASN A 49 -4.56 -3.69 -1.58
N GLY A 50 -4.44 -5.00 -1.77
CA GLY A 50 -3.15 -5.64 -1.91
C GLY A 50 -3.19 -6.84 -2.83
N LYS A 51 -2.01 -7.15 -3.38
CA LYS A 51 -1.79 -8.32 -4.22
C LYS A 51 -0.53 -9.02 -3.76
N TYR A 52 -0.57 -10.34 -3.75
CA TYR A 52 0.54 -11.20 -3.42
C TYR A 52 0.70 -12.29 -4.48
N LYS A 53 1.93 -12.51 -4.91
CA LYS A 53 2.32 -13.56 -5.86
C LYS A 53 3.25 -14.54 -5.15
N PRO A 54 2.80 -15.76 -4.81
CA PRO A 54 3.63 -16.71 -4.06
C PRO A 54 4.85 -17.22 -4.83
N ASP A 55 4.74 -17.35 -6.16
CA ASP A 55 5.78 -17.88 -7.07
C ASP A 55 7.02 -16.98 -7.15
N ILE A 56 6.79 -15.68 -7.16
CA ILE A 56 7.81 -14.64 -7.12
C ILE A 56 7.40 -13.77 -5.95
N PRO A 57 7.81 -14.07 -4.70
CA PRO A 57 7.24 -13.57 -3.44
C PRO A 57 7.19 -12.03 -3.41
N SER A 58 6.18 -11.51 -4.09
CA SER A 58 6.03 -10.12 -4.50
C SER A 58 4.73 -9.66 -3.90
N ILE A 59 4.80 -8.53 -3.23
CA ILE A 59 3.67 -7.94 -2.56
C ILE A 59 3.49 -6.50 -3.01
N ARG A 60 2.23 -6.14 -3.23
CA ARG A 60 1.79 -4.79 -3.50
C ARG A 60 0.79 -4.39 -2.43
N PHE A 61 1.00 -3.24 -1.81
CA PHE A 61 0.00 -2.53 -1.02
C PHE A 61 -0.31 -1.22 -1.71
N ASN A 62 -1.57 -0.96 -2.00
CA ASN A 62 -1.99 0.25 -2.68
C ASN A 62 -3.09 0.96 -1.88
N PHE A 63 -2.73 2.12 -1.36
CA PHE A 63 -3.62 3.05 -0.68
C PHE A 63 -4.21 3.99 -1.71
N TYR A 64 -5.53 4.15 -1.68
CA TYR A 64 -6.24 4.97 -2.65
C TYR A 64 -7.47 5.62 -2.01
N VAL A 65 -7.82 6.80 -2.51
CA VAL A 65 -9.03 7.51 -2.06
C VAL A 65 -10.15 7.20 -3.05
N ARG A 66 -11.31 6.74 -2.54
CA ARG A 66 -12.46 6.42 -3.38
C ARG A 66 -12.85 7.62 -4.26
N GLY A 67 -13.09 7.37 -5.54
CA GLY A 67 -13.43 8.40 -6.53
C GLY A 67 -12.27 9.32 -6.95
N ILE A 68 -11.07 9.18 -6.37
CA ILE A 68 -9.90 10.00 -6.72
C ILE A 68 -8.78 9.14 -7.33
N GLY A 69 -8.52 7.96 -6.75
CA GLY A 69 -7.48 7.04 -7.21
C GLY A 69 -6.31 6.89 -6.22
N PRO A 70 -5.20 6.29 -6.66
CA PRO A 70 -4.10 5.90 -5.79
C PRO A 70 -3.36 7.12 -5.23
N VAL A 71 -2.94 7.01 -3.97
CA VAL A 71 -2.25 8.07 -3.23
C VAL A 71 -0.88 7.63 -2.73
N CYS A 72 -0.73 6.35 -2.43
CA CYS A 72 0.55 5.73 -2.10
C CYS A 72 0.51 4.26 -2.50
N ARG A 73 1.60 3.76 -3.10
CA ARG A 73 1.73 2.33 -3.40
C ARG A 73 3.11 1.84 -2.98
N VAL A 74 3.16 0.67 -2.36
CA VAL A 74 4.41 0.00 -2.01
C VAL A 74 4.44 -1.30 -2.79
N GLU A 75 5.52 -1.53 -3.54
CA GLU A 75 5.74 -2.75 -4.30
C GLU A 75 7.07 -3.38 -3.87
N VAL A 76 7.05 -4.69 -3.58
CA VAL A 76 8.22 -5.47 -3.17
C VAL A 76 8.41 -6.62 -4.14
N ASN A 77 9.66 -6.85 -4.56
CA ASN A 77 10.03 -7.88 -5.54
C ASN A 77 9.23 -7.84 -6.85
N SER A 78 8.71 -6.67 -7.20
CA SER A 78 7.87 -6.45 -8.37
C SER A 78 8.68 -6.34 -9.67
N SER A 79 8.07 -5.88 -10.75
CA SER A 79 8.79 -5.50 -11.97
C SER A 79 9.82 -4.41 -11.67
N VAL A 80 10.97 -4.48 -12.35
CA VAL A 80 12.00 -3.44 -12.24
C VAL A 80 11.44 -2.11 -12.74
N HIS A 81 11.54 -1.06 -11.92
CA HIS A 81 11.10 0.28 -12.28
C HIS A 81 12.28 1.25 -12.33
N GLY A 82 12.88 1.40 -13.52
CA GLY A 82 14.02 2.28 -13.75
C GLY A 82 15.12 2.11 -12.69
N GLU A 83 15.57 3.22 -12.12
CA GLU A 83 16.58 3.27 -11.06
C GLU A 83 16.03 2.85 -9.67
N SER A 84 14.71 2.81 -9.48
CA SER A 84 14.09 2.41 -8.20
C SER A 84 14.11 0.89 -7.95
N GLY A 85 14.47 0.09 -8.95
CA GLY A 85 14.59 -1.36 -8.81
C GLY A 85 13.24 -2.08 -8.65
N ARG A 86 13.28 -3.30 -8.10
CA ARG A 86 12.08 -4.16 -7.92
C ARG A 86 11.26 -3.83 -6.68
N THR A 87 11.90 -3.20 -5.71
CA THR A 87 11.32 -2.88 -4.41
C THR A 87 11.31 -1.37 -4.25
N HIS A 88 10.12 -0.77 -4.38
CA HIS A 88 9.96 0.67 -4.48
C HIS A 88 8.60 1.13 -3.93
N LYS A 89 8.48 2.44 -3.73
CA LYS A 89 7.25 3.10 -3.33
C LYS A 89 6.89 4.13 -4.38
N HIS A 90 5.62 4.15 -4.79
CA HIS A 90 5.05 5.25 -5.54
C HIS A 90 4.47 6.30 -4.58
N THR A 91 4.84 7.55 -4.79
CA THR A 91 4.47 8.70 -3.96
C THR A 91 3.76 9.77 -4.79
N LEU A 92 2.88 10.53 -4.13
CA LEU A 92 2.25 11.69 -4.73
C LEU A 92 3.20 12.90 -4.64
N HIS A 93 3.71 13.36 -5.78
CA HIS A 93 4.53 14.57 -5.87
C HIS A 93 3.76 15.78 -6.42
N LYS A 94 2.77 15.53 -7.30
CA LYS A 94 1.95 16.55 -7.97
C LYS A 94 0.47 16.22 -7.81
N GLU A 95 -0.39 17.23 -7.87
CA GLU A 95 -1.84 17.07 -7.68
C GLU A 95 -2.50 16.15 -8.72
N ASN A 96 -1.95 16.10 -9.94
CA ASN A 96 -2.44 15.22 -11.00
C ASN A 96 -1.87 13.80 -10.95
N CYS A 97 -0.99 13.46 -10.00
CA CYS A 97 -0.40 12.13 -9.87
C CYS A 97 -1.43 11.00 -9.73
N PRO A 98 -2.52 11.13 -8.94
CA PRO A 98 -3.54 10.07 -8.87
C PRO A 98 -4.15 9.74 -10.23
N ARG A 99 -4.40 10.76 -11.07
CA ARG A 99 -4.94 10.58 -12.44
C ARG A 99 -3.93 9.95 -13.41
N ARG A 100 -2.64 9.99 -13.06
CA ARG A 100 -1.52 9.42 -13.82
C ARG A 100 -0.96 8.16 -13.17
N ASN A 101 -1.69 7.55 -12.24
CA ASN A 101 -1.29 6.32 -11.55
C ASN A 101 0.04 6.41 -10.77
N LEU A 102 0.31 7.57 -10.14
CA LEU A 102 1.52 7.84 -9.33
C LEU A 102 2.84 7.54 -10.06
N PRO A 103 3.24 8.37 -11.05
CA PRO A 103 4.38 8.07 -11.92
C PRO A 103 5.77 8.21 -11.25
N TYR A 104 5.84 8.68 -10.01
CA TYR A 104 7.09 8.92 -9.30
C TYR A 104 7.35 7.77 -8.33
N THR A 105 8.57 7.26 -8.34
CA THR A 105 9.00 6.13 -7.50
C THR A 105 10.27 6.40 -6.73
N GLU A 106 10.36 5.80 -5.55
CA GLU A 106 11.52 5.85 -4.66
C GLU A 106 11.91 4.42 -4.28
N PRO A 107 13.21 4.05 -4.32
CA PRO A 107 13.66 2.73 -3.92
C PRO A 107 13.40 2.47 -2.43
N ARG A 108 13.12 1.20 -2.09
CA ARG A 108 12.79 0.76 -0.73
C ARG A 108 13.64 -0.45 -0.30
N ALA A 109 14.96 -0.25 -0.30
CA ALA A 109 15.92 -1.28 0.09
C ALA A 109 15.65 -1.87 1.49
N ASP A 110 15.03 -1.11 2.40
CA ASP A 110 14.63 -1.56 3.74
C ASP A 110 13.55 -2.66 3.74
N LEU A 111 12.82 -2.82 2.63
CA LEU A 111 11.78 -3.84 2.44
C LEU A 111 12.28 -5.09 1.71
N GLU A 112 13.53 -5.08 1.23
CA GLU A 112 14.09 -6.23 0.52
C GLU A 112 14.25 -7.44 1.46
N ASN A 113 14.04 -8.64 0.91
CA ASN A 113 14.11 -9.92 1.62
C ASN A 113 13.17 -10.05 2.83
N ARG A 114 12.16 -9.17 2.94
CA ARG A 114 11.11 -9.24 3.95
C ARG A 114 9.93 -10.06 3.44
N ASN A 115 9.28 -10.79 4.34
CA ASN A 115 8.01 -11.44 4.03
C ASN A 115 6.84 -10.44 4.08
N ALA A 116 5.66 -10.87 3.59
CA ALA A 116 4.48 -10.02 3.50
C ALA A 116 4.07 -9.34 4.82
N GLU A 117 4.14 -10.07 5.94
CA GLU A 117 3.77 -9.56 7.27
C GLU A 117 4.79 -8.54 7.78
N GLU A 118 6.09 -8.81 7.59
CA GLU A 118 7.15 -7.87 7.93
C GLU A 118 7.03 -6.56 7.12
N VAL A 119 6.79 -6.67 5.81
CA VAL A 119 6.55 -5.50 4.95
C VAL A 119 5.34 -4.71 5.46
N TRP A 120 4.24 -5.39 5.78
CA TRP A 120 3.04 -4.75 6.30
C TRP A 120 3.30 -3.99 7.60
N ARG A 121 3.99 -4.61 8.57
CA ARG A 121 4.36 -3.96 9.83
C ARG A 121 5.21 -2.71 9.61
N ILE A 122 6.19 -2.76 8.70
CA ILE A 122 7.02 -1.60 8.36
C ILE A 122 6.19 -0.50 7.72
N VAL A 123 5.30 -0.85 6.79
CA VAL A 123 4.38 0.10 6.14
C VAL A 123 3.48 0.77 7.17
N CYS A 124 2.85 0.02 8.08
CA CYS A 124 2.03 0.57 9.16
C CYS A 124 2.82 1.55 10.03
N LYS A 125 4.01 1.15 10.48
CA LYS A 125 4.87 2.00 11.31
C LYS A 125 5.24 3.31 10.60
N GLN A 126 5.67 3.24 9.34
CA GLN A 126 6.08 4.42 8.58
C GLN A 126 4.92 5.33 8.19
N ALA A 127 3.72 4.77 8.03
CA ALA A 127 2.52 5.51 7.68
C ALA A 127 1.73 5.97 8.91
N ASN A 128 2.18 5.70 10.14
CA ASN A 128 1.42 5.92 11.37
C ASN A 128 0.00 5.30 11.30
N ILE A 129 -0.06 4.04 10.88
CA ILE A 129 -1.32 3.27 10.84
C ILE A 129 -1.31 2.28 12.01
N ASN A 130 -2.32 2.37 12.86
CA ASN A 130 -2.65 1.35 13.83
C ASN A 130 -3.49 0.27 13.15
N HIS A 131 -3.01 -0.98 13.10
CA HIS A 131 -3.81 -2.11 12.60
C HIS A 131 -4.21 -2.97 13.81
N SER A 132 -5.49 -2.90 14.19
CA SER A 132 -6.06 -3.63 15.32
C SER A 132 -6.74 -4.95 14.90
N GLY A 133 -7.00 -5.14 13.60
CA GLY A 133 -7.39 -6.42 13.02
C GLY A 133 -6.21 -7.37 12.81
N ASN A 134 -6.48 -8.57 12.30
CA ASN A 134 -5.46 -9.56 11.99
C ASN A 134 -4.92 -9.39 10.58
N PHE A 135 -3.61 -9.48 10.41
CA PHE A 135 -3.01 -9.70 9.09
C PHE A 135 -2.87 -11.21 8.88
N VAL A 136 -3.79 -11.81 8.13
CA VAL A 136 -3.70 -13.22 7.78
C VAL A 136 -2.70 -13.33 6.65
N LYS A 137 -1.52 -13.88 6.98
CA LYS A 137 -0.44 -14.09 6.03
C LYS A 137 -0.99 -14.84 4.82
N PRO A 138 -0.62 -14.45 3.59
CA PRO A 138 -0.90 -15.28 2.43
C PRO A 138 -0.11 -16.58 2.58
N ASP A 139 -0.79 -17.65 3.00
CA ASP A 139 -0.23 -18.99 2.98
C ASP A 139 -0.07 -19.42 1.51
N GLY A 140 1.16 -19.76 1.14
CA GLY A 140 1.50 -20.39 -0.13
C GLY A 140 1.52 -21.91 0.03
#